data_AF-A0A821SU71-F1
#
_entry.id   AF-A0A821SU71-F1
#
_cell.length_a   1.000
_cell.length_b   1.000
_cell.length_c   1.000
_cell.angle_alpha   90.00
_cell.angle_beta   90.00
_cell.angle_gamma   90.00
#
_symmetry.space_group_name_H-M   'P 1'
#
loop_
_entity.id
_entity.type
_entity.pdbx_description
1 polymer ?
#
loop_
_entity_poly.entity_id
_entity_poly.type
_entity_poly.pdbx_seq_one_letter_code
_entity_poly.pdbx_strand_id
1 'polypeptide(L)'
;MSSTSANTPQPKRKEIYKYEAPWMVYAMNWSIRPDKRFRLALGSFVEEYNNKVQIVSLDEETSEFLARSTFDHPYPTTKVMWIPDTKGAFPDLLATSGDYLRVWQTGDSGTRLECLLNN
;
A
#
# COMPACT_ATOMS: atom_id res chain seq x y z
N MET A 1 -27.70 -2.20 -45.44
CA MET A 1 -26.87 -3.16 -44.69
C MET A 1 -25.84 -2.36 -43.91
N SER A 2 -26.16 -2.02 -42.67
CA SER A 2 -25.29 -1.27 -41.76
C SER A 2 -24.32 -2.24 -41.07
N SER A 3 -23.03 -2.10 -41.36
CA SER A 3 -21.94 -2.89 -40.76
C SER A 3 -21.79 -2.55 -39.28
N THR A 4 -22.12 -3.51 -38.41
CA THR A 4 -21.71 -3.51 -37.01
C THR A 4 -20.21 -3.75 -36.91
N SER A 5 -19.43 -2.71 -36.58
CA SER A 5 -18.02 -2.83 -36.23
C SER A 5 -17.90 -3.64 -34.94
N ALA A 6 -17.36 -4.86 -35.03
CA ALA A 6 -17.03 -5.68 -33.88
C ALA A 6 -15.94 -4.97 -33.05
N ASN A 7 -16.25 -4.65 -31.79
CA ASN A 7 -15.31 -4.06 -30.85
C ASN A 7 -14.37 -5.16 -30.34
N THR A 8 -13.28 -5.41 -31.06
CA THR A 8 -12.26 -6.38 -30.65
C THR A 8 -11.54 -5.84 -29.41
N PRO A 9 -11.53 -6.54 -28.27
CA PRO A 9 -10.81 -6.07 -27.09
C PRO A 9 -9.31 -6.01 -27.40
N GLN A 10 -8.73 -4.81 -27.40
CA GLN A 10 -7.30 -4.66 -27.59
C GLN A 10 -6.54 -5.40 -26.47
N PRO A 11 -5.44 -6.11 -26.81
CA PRO A 11 -4.64 -6.81 -25.82
C PRO A 11 -4.08 -5.79 -24.82
N LYS A 12 -4.38 -5.99 -23.52
CA LYS A 12 -3.82 -5.17 -22.45
C LYS A 12 -2.30 -5.21 -22.53
N ARG A 13 -1.68 -4.06 -22.76
CA ARG A 13 -0.22 -3.90 -22.79
C ARG A 13 0.33 -4.26 -21.40
N LYS A 14 1.40 -5.05 -21.36
CA LYS A 14 2.13 -5.29 -20.12
C LYS A 14 2.90 -4.02 -19.77
N GLU A 15 2.71 -3.51 -18.57
CA GLU A 15 3.36 -2.30 -18.07
C GLU A 15 4.26 -2.67 -16.90
N ILE A 16 5.42 -2.02 -16.83
CA ILE A 16 6.40 -2.19 -15.76
C ILE A 16 6.55 -0.83 -15.11
N TYR A 17 6.27 -0.78 -13.81
CA TYR A 17 6.44 0.42 -12.99
C TYR A 17 7.58 0.22 -12.02
N LYS A 18 8.19 1.33 -11.59
CA LYS A 18 9.32 1.34 -10.65
C LYS A 18 9.04 2.31 -9.51
N TYR A 19 9.42 1.90 -8.31
CA TYR A 19 9.50 2.74 -7.12
C TYR A 19 10.82 2.46 -6.41
N GLU A 20 11.59 3.49 -6.09
CA GLU A 20 12.80 3.36 -5.28
C GLU A 20 12.52 3.89 -3.89
N ALA A 21 12.47 3.00 -2.90
CA ALA A 21 12.39 3.40 -1.51
C ALA A 21 13.75 3.96 -1.06
N PRO A 22 13.79 4.98 -0.18
CA PRO A 22 15.04 5.55 0.32
C PRO A 22 15.80 4.65 1.32
N TRP A 23 15.25 3.48 1.63
CA TRP A 23 15.76 2.49 2.57
C TRP A 23 15.53 1.08 2.00
N MET A 24 16.21 0.09 2.56
CA MET A 24 15.95 -1.31 2.22
C MET A 24 14.50 -1.67 2.56
N VAL A 25 13.81 -2.32 1.64
CA VAL A 25 12.43 -2.80 1.85
C VAL A 25 12.48 -4.18 2.48
N TYR A 26 11.86 -4.34 3.64
CA TYR A 26 11.85 -5.60 4.40
C TYR A 26 10.53 -6.37 4.27
N ALA A 27 9.41 -5.66 4.28
CA ALA A 27 8.08 -6.24 4.15
C ALA A 27 7.23 -5.38 3.20
N MET A 28 6.28 -6.00 2.52
CA MET A 28 5.36 -5.30 1.64
C MET A 28 4.03 -6.02 1.47
N ASN A 29 2.96 -5.28 1.19
CA ASN A 29 1.66 -5.85 0.87
C ASN A 29 0.78 -4.92 0.02
N TRP A 30 0.14 -5.50 -1.00
CA TRP A 30 -0.80 -4.80 -1.88
C TRP A 30 -2.16 -4.63 -1.21
N SER A 31 -2.72 -3.44 -1.33
CA SER A 31 -4.12 -3.18 -1.00
C SER A 31 -5.01 -3.84 -2.04
N ILE A 32 -6.07 -4.52 -1.59
CA ILE A 32 -7.08 -5.15 -2.45
C ILE A 32 -8.37 -4.31 -2.55
N ARG A 33 -8.37 -3.10 -1.96
CA ARG A 33 -9.52 -2.20 -1.94
C ARG A 33 -9.81 -1.65 -3.36
N PRO A 34 -11.04 -1.73 -3.87
CA PRO A 34 -11.34 -1.41 -5.27
C PRO A 34 -11.25 0.08 -5.61
N ASP A 35 -11.48 0.97 -4.64
CA ASP A 35 -11.43 2.44 -4.77
C ASP A 35 -10.01 3.01 -4.64
N LYS A 36 -9.04 2.22 -4.17
CA LYS A 36 -7.64 2.63 -4.01
C LYS A 36 -6.73 1.67 -4.77
N ARG A 37 -6.76 1.79 -6.11
CA ARG A 37 -6.01 0.94 -7.03
C ARG A 37 -4.49 1.13 -6.89
N PHE A 38 -3.75 0.07 -7.19
CA PHE A 38 -2.28 0.06 -7.25
C PHE A 38 -1.62 0.71 -6.03
N ARG A 39 -2.12 0.39 -4.83
CA ARG A 39 -1.58 0.88 -3.57
C ARG A 39 -0.82 -0.22 -2.85
N LEU A 40 0.39 0.10 -2.43
CA LEU A 40 1.34 -0.82 -1.81
C LEU A 40 1.81 -0.22 -0.48
N ALA A 41 1.82 -1.02 0.58
CA ALA A 41 2.48 -0.66 1.82
C ALA A 41 3.87 -1.31 1.86
N LEU A 42 4.87 -0.56 2.34
CA LEU A 42 6.28 -0.92 2.41
C LEU A 42 6.77 -0.71 3.84
N GLY A 43 7.47 -1.69 4.40
CA GLY A 43 8.20 -1.56 5.66
C GLY A 43 9.70 -1.49 5.44
N SER A 44 10.37 -0.58 6.14
CA SER A 44 11.82 -0.43 6.04
C SER A 44 12.59 -1.51 6.81
N PHE A 45 13.86 -1.65 6.45
CA PHE A 45 14.92 -2.12 7.31
C PHE A 45 15.97 -1.01 7.47
N VAL A 46 16.04 -0.47 8.68
CA VAL A 46 17.04 0.49 9.14
C VAL A 46 17.59 -0.04 10.47
N GLU A 47 18.90 0.01 10.67
CA GLU A 47 19.54 -0.58 11.86
C GLU A 47 19.20 0.20 13.13
N GLU A 48 18.97 1.50 13.02
CA GLU A 48 18.52 2.36 14.11
C GLU A 48 17.04 2.16 14.47
N TYR A 49 16.67 2.62 15.66
CA TYR A 49 15.28 2.65 16.17
C TYR A 49 14.45 3.76 15.50
N ASN A 50 14.39 3.75 14.18
CA ASN A 50 13.73 4.77 13.37
C ASN A 50 13.27 4.19 12.02
N ASN A 51 12.74 2.97 12.05
CA ASN A 51 12.15 2.35 10.88
C ASN A 51 10.90 3.12 10.44
N LYS A 52 10.48 2.91 9.19
CA LYS A 52 9.35 3.58 8.57
C LYS A 52 8.42 2.55 7.94
N VAL A 53 7.14 2.88 7.94
CA VAL A 53 6.18 2.26 7.03
C VAL A 53 5.69 3.34 6.08
N GLN A 54 5.67 3.00 4.80
CA GLN A 54 5.31 3.92 3.74
C GLN A 54 4.25 3.32 2.84
N ILE A 55 3.23 4.10 2.55
CA ILE A 55 2.17 3.77 1.61
C ILE A 55 2.49 4.51 0.32
N VAL A 56 2.65 3.76 -0.76
CA VAL A 56 2.85 4.27 -2.12
C VAL A 56 1.66 3.92 -2.99
N SER A 57 1.33 4.77 -3.96
CA SER A 57 0.30 4.45 -4.96
C SER A 57 0.71 4.95 -6.33
N LEU A 58 0.30 4.22 -7.36
CA LEU A 58 0.46 4.68 -8.75
C LEU A 58 -0.35 5.96 -8.94
N ASP A 59 0.31 6.98 -9.49
CA ASP A 59 -0.33 8.11 -10.12
C ASP A 59 -0.62 7.76 -11.58
N GLU A 60 -1.89 7.60 -11.95
CA GLU A 60 -2.27 7.18 -13.30
C GLU A 60 -2.01 8.26 -14.36
N GLU A 61 -1.88 9.53 -13.95
CA GLU A 61 -1.57 10.64 -14.86
C GLU A 61 -0.09 10.63 -15.25
N THR A 62 0.80 10.50 -14.27
CA THR A 62 2.25 10.50 -14.51
C THR A 62 2.82 9.12 -14.79
N SER A 63 2.04 8.05 -14.52
CA SER A 63 2.50 6.65 -14.58
C SER A 63 3.66 6.35 -13.61
N GLU A 64 3.71 7.04 -12.47
CA GLU A 64 4.75 6.88 -11.45
C GLU A 64 4.16 6.50 -10.09
N PHE A 65 4.86 5.67 -9.32
CA PHE A 65 4.49 5.42 -7.93
C PHE A 65 4.96 6.58 -7.05
N LEU A 66 4.02 7.17 -6.31
CA LEU A 66 4.30 8.27 -5.40
C LEU A 66 4.08 7.85 -3.94
N ALA A 67 4.92 8.34 -3.05
CA ALA A 67 4.71 8.20 -1.60
C ALA A 67 3.51 9.05 -1.18
N ARG A 68 2.49 8.41 -0.60
CA ARG A 68 1.24 9.06 -0.16
C ARG A 68 1.20 9.27 1.35
N SER A 69 1.81 8.38 2.12
CA SER A 69 1.90 8.49 3.58
C SER A 69 3.15 7.76 4.07
N THR A 70 3.87 8.34 5.02
CA THR A 70 5.01 7.71 5.70
C THR A 70 4.86 7.95 7.19
N PHE A 71 5.06 6.92 8.00
CA PHE A 71 4.95 7.02 9.45
C PHE A 71 6.01 6.16 10.13
N ASP A 72 6.30 6.50 11.38
CA ASP A 72 7.37 5.91 12.15
C ASP A 72 6.98 4.52 12.66
N HIS A 73 7.93 3.59 12.59
CA HIS A 73 7.85 2.28 13.18
C HIS A 73 9.14 2.01 13.97
N PRO A 74 9.09 1.54 15.22
CA PRO A 74 10.30 1.53 16.02
C PRO A 74 11.35 0.52 15.56
N TYR A 75 10.90 -0.65 15.09
CA TYR A 75 11.74 -1.73 14.53
C TYR A 75 11.33 -2.08 13.09
N PRO A 76 12.11 -2.84 12.31
CA PRO A 76 11.66 -3.33 11.02
C PRO A 76 10.34 -4.11 11.13
N THR A 77 9.39 -3.86 10.25
CA THR A 77 8.12 -4.60 10.27
C THR A 77 8.33 -6.01 9.73
N THR A 78 8.18 -7.04 10.57
CA THR A 78 8.29 -8.44 10.13
C THR A 78 7.15 -8.86 9.21
N LYS A 79 6.02 -8.16 9.28
CA LYS A 79 4.89 -8.30 8.36
C LYS A 79 4.10 -7.00 8.24
N VAL A 80 3.55 -6.78 7.06
CA VAL A 80 2.61 -5.69 6.75
C VAL A 80 1.42 -6.31 6.02
N MET A 81 0.19 -6.00 6.42
CA MET A 81 -1.02 -6.51 5.76
C MET A 81 -2.14 -5.47 5.77
N TRP A 82 -2.71 -5.21 4.60
CA TRP A 82 -3.97 -4.49 4.52
C TRP A 82 -5.12 -5.34 5.04
N ILE A 83 -6.17 -4.69 5.52
CA ILE A 83 -7.45 -5.36 5.76
C ILE A 83 -7.91 -6.08 4.48
N PRO A 84 -8.40 -7.34 4.58
CA PRO A 84 -8.90 -8.09 3.43
C PRO A 84 -10.33 -7.64 3.05
N ASP A 85 -10.53 -6.34 2.84
CA ASP A 85 -11.82 -5.75 2.48
C ASP A 85 -11.91 -5.48 0.96
N THR A 86 -12.50 -6.45 0.24
CA THR A 86 -12.71 -6.35 -1.22
C THR A 86 -13.86 -5.44 -1.63
N LYS A 87 -14.67 -4.97 -0.67
CA LYS A 87 -15.83 -4.12 -0.93
C LYS A 87 -15.61 -2.67 -0.50
N GLY A 88 -14.58 -2.40 0.31
CA GLY A 88 -14.34 -1.08 0.90
C GLY A 88 -15.42 -0.66 1.90
N ALA A 89 -16.06 -1.63 2.56
CA ALA A 89 -17.13 -1.40 3.53
C ALA A 89 -16.62 -1.03 4.93
N PHE A 90 -15.34 -1.28 5.22
CA PHE A 90 -14.73 -1.06 6.52
C PHE A 90 -13.74 0.13 6.49
N PRO A 91 -13.34 0.65 7.66
CA PRO A 91 -12.23 1.57 7.75
C PRO A 91 -10.98 0.98 7.07
N ASP A 92 -10.16 1.86 6.49
CA ASP A 92 -8.98 1.46 5.75
C ASP A 92 -7.84 1.10 6.71
N LEU A 93 -7.77 -0.17 7.10
CA LEU A 93 -6.84 -0.63 8.12
C LEU A 93 -5.60 -1.29 7.50
N LEU A 94 -4.47 -1.02 8.13
CA LEU A 94 -3.18 -1.64 7.87
C LEU A 94 -2.64 -2.22 9.19
N ALA A 95 -2.28 -3.50 9.19
CA ALA A 95 -1.65 -4.14 10.33
C ALA A 95 -0.15 -4.30 10.09
N THR A 96 0.66 -4.01 11.11
CA THR A 96 2.11 -4.25 11.10
C THR A 96 2.51 -5.07 12.32
N SER A 97 3.45 -6.00 12.13
CA SER A 97 4.07 -6.74 13.23
C SER A 97 5.54 -6.38 13.38
N GLY A 98 6.03 -6.37 14.61
CA GLY A 98 7.42 -6.19 14.99
C GLY A 98 7.62 -6.70 16.42
N ASP A 99 8.03 -5.81 17.32
CA ASP A 99 7.95 -5.97 18.78
C ASP A 99 6.51 -6.15 19.28
N TYR A 100 5.59 -5.38 18.70
CA TYR A 100 4.15 -5.46 18.95
C TYR A 100 3.37 -5.54 17.64
N LEU A 101 2.11 -5.95 17.74
CA LEU A 101 1.16 -5.81 16.65
C LEU A 101 0.53 -4.41 16.73
N ARG A 102 0.57 -3.67 15.63
CA ARG A 102 -0.02 -2.34 15.50
C ARG A 102 -1.07 -2.35 14.39
N VAL A 103 -2.22 -1.75 14.66
CA VAL A 103 -3.26 -1.49 13.66
C VAL A 103 -3.29 0.02 13.41
N TRP A 104 -3.18 0.37 12.14
CA TRP A 104 -3.18 1.74 11.66
C TRP A 104 -4.43 1.97 10.82
N GLN A 105 -5.05 3.13 10.93
CA GLN A 105 -6.09 3.58 10.00
C GLN A 105 -5.50 4.63 9.06
N THR A 106 -5.62 4.36 7.77
CA THR A 106 -5.24 5.29 6.70
C THR A 106 -6.46 6.13 6.29
N GLY A 107 -6.24 7.41 6.04
CA GLY A 107 -7.25 8.33 5.49
C GLY A 107 -6.60 9.46 4.71
N ASP A 108 -7.41 10.36 4.16
CA ASP A 108 -6.92 11.46 3.32
C ASP A 108 -6.07 12.47 4.13
N SER A 109 -6.31 12.59 5.44
CA SER A 109 -5.51 13.41 6.35
C SER A 109 -4.22 12.73 6.86
N GLY A 110 -3.92 11.52 6.39
CA GLY A 110 -2.77 10.73 6.81
C GLY A 110 -3.13 9.42 7.50
N THR A 111 -2.11 8.78 8.08
CA THR A 111 -2.23 7.49 8.76
C THR A 111 -2.06 7.68 10.26
N ARG A 112 -2.92 7.08 11.07
CA ARG A 112 -2.85 7.15 12.54
C ARG A 112 -2.89 5.76 13.16
N LEU A 113 -2.29 5.64 14.34
CA LEU A 113 -2.35 4.41 15.13
C LEU A 113 -3.74 4.28 15.76
N GLU A 114 -4.47 3.20 15.43
CA GLU A 114 -5.77 2.88 16.02
C GLU A 114 -5.62 1.99 17.26
N CYS A 115 -4.73 0.99 17.18
CA CYS A 115 -4.58 0.01 18.24
C CYS A 115 -3.15 -0.49 18.32
N LEU A 116 -2.65 -0.62 19.55
CA LEU A 116 -1.42 -1.32 19.88
C LEU A 116 -1.82 -2.55 20.70
N LEU A 117 -1.45 -3.73 20.23
CA LEU A 117 -1.69 -4.98 20.96
C LEU A 117 -0.37 -5.43 21.59
N ASN A 118 -0.27 -5.24 22.89
CA ASN A 118 0.73 -5.81 23.77
C ASN A 118 0.03 -6.84 24.69
N ASN A 119 0.70 -7.97 24.95
CA ASN A 119 0.17 -9.01 25.85
C ASN A 119 0.12 -8.55 27.30
#